data_AF-A0A8D2KWJ0-F1
#
_entry.id   AF-A0A8D2KWJ0-F1
#
_cell.length_a   1.000
_cell.length_b   1.000
_cell.length_c   1.000
_cell.angle_alpha   90.00
_cell.angle_beta   90.00
_cell.angle_gamma   90.00
#
_symmetry.space_group_name_H-M   'P 1'
#
loop_
_entity.id
_entity.type
_entity.pdbx_description
1 polymer ?
#
loop_
_entity_poly.entity_id
_entity_poly.type
_entity_poly.pdbx_seq_one_letter_code
_entity_poly.pdbx_strand_id
1 'polypeptide(L)'
;LSFIPTVFLQQINHLQQNTSEVLYHSLSERDLQIANWKQENEKLKKSYSLTAGLVTSLQKDITSKDQKIQQLKMDAEKFRRESREKDTQLAHVSAQIVDKIKQIQASNKEYIQRETLLREEIRAKDSEMEDVSGSIELLKKSLDGFQDFLKTSYCSSSLREEMCHLQALCLSPPASGVQASVCEVLCSLLRWVDAVERLLQDVGIDASDSEKGSLFLKTFCLFSHGDSLHHLLMGLPVLKPSELFMVLILSCRDFVVVR
;
A
#
# COMPACT_ATOMS: atom_id res chain seq x y z
N LEU A 1 -4.71 87.27 131.40
CA LEU A 1 -5.25 87.66 130.09
C LEU A 1 -4.26 88.60 129.41
N SER A 2 -3.32 88.10 128.60
CA SER A 2 -2.43 88.95 127.81
C SER A 2 -3.14 89.37 126.52
N PHE A 3 -3.28 90.68 126.34
CA PHE A 3 -4.01 91.36 125.26
C PHE A 3 -3.12 91.41 124.00
N ILE A 4 -3.56 90.79 122.89
CA ILE A 4 -2.86 90.88 121.59
C ILE A 4 -3.41 92.11 120.83
N PRO A 5 -2.55 92.99 120.24
CA PRO A 5 -2.98 94.19 119.50
C PRO A 5 -3.69 93.89 118.17
N THR A 6 -4.79 94.59 117.90
CA THR A 6 -5.69 94.41 116.74
C THR A 6 -5.02 94.57 115.36
N VAL A 7 -3.99 95.43 115.25
CA VAL A 7 -3.24 95.66 113.99
C VAL A 7 -2.38 94.46 113.60
N PHE A 8 -1.82 93.77 114.59
CA PHE A 8 -1.01 92.57 114.37
C PHE A 8 -1.87 91.40 113.89
N LEU A 9 -3.08 91.27 114.46
CA LEU A 9 -4.08 90.32 113.99
C LEU A 9 -4.49 90.58 112.53
N GLN A 10 -4.57 91.84 112.09
CA GLN A 10 -4.95 92.22 110.73
C GLN A 10 -3.84 91.92 109.70
N GLN A 11 -2.57 92.16 110.03
CA GLN A 11 -1.43 91.79 109.17
C GLN A 11 -1.25 90.28 109.07
N ILE A 12 -1.44 89.55 110.17
CA ILE A 12 -1.47 88.07 110.16
C ILE A 12 -2.57 87.59 109.23
N ASN A 13 -3.76 88.19 109.29
CA ASN A 13 -4.90 87.81 108.45
C ASN A 13 -4.62 88.05 106.96
N HIS A 14 -4.10 89.22 106.58
CA HIS A 14 -3.76 89.54 105.19
C HIS A 14 -2.63 88.65 104.63
N LEU A 15 -1.59 88.36 105.41
CA LEU A 15 -0.54 87.42 105.01
C LEU A 15 -1.07 85.99 104.89
N GLN A 16 -1.93 85.55 105.81
CA GLN A 16 -2.61 84.27 105.71
C GLN A 16 -3.49 84.19 104.45
N GLN A 17 -4.20 85.27 104.13
CA GLN A 17 -5.09 85.36 102.97
C GLN A 17 -4.30 85.31 101.63
N ASN A 18 -3.22 86.09 101.51
CA ASN A 18 -2.36 86.07 100.31
C ASN A 18 -1.63 84.73 100.15
N THR A 19 -1.14 84.15 101.25
CA THR A 19 -0.51 82.82 101.22
C THR A 19 -1.52 81.76 100.81
N SER A 20 -2.76 81.86 101.30
CA SER A 20 -3.88 81.03 100.89
C SER A 20 -4.14 81.15 99.38
N GLU A 21 -4.27 82.36 98.82
CA GLU A 21 -4.53 82.56 97.39
C GLU A 21 -3.45 81.95 96.48
N VAL A 22 -2.16 82.17 96.80
CA VAL A 22 -1.05 81.61 96.01
C VAL A 22 -1.05 80.07 96.07
N LEU A 23 -1.36 79.50 97.23
CA LEU A 23 -1.49 78.05 97.39
C LEU A 23 -2.69 77.51 96.61
N TYR A 24 -3.85 78.20 96.63
CA TYR A 24 -5.03 77.81 95.86
C TYR A 24 -4.77 77.86 94.34
N HIS A 25 -4.14 78.92 93.83
CA HIS A 25 -3.76 79.02 92.43
C HIS A 25 -2.80 77.89 92.02
N SER A 26 -1.76 77.64 92.82
CA SER A 26 -0.79 76.57 92.56
C SER A 26 -1.41 75.17 92.64
N LEU A 27 -2.39 74.97 93.52
CA LEU A 27 -3.13 73.71 93.63
C LEU A 27 -4.02 73.52 92.39
N SER A 28 -4.76 74.57 92.00
CA SER A 28 -5.66 74.54 90.85
C SER A 28 -4.91 74.30 89.53
N GLU A 29 -3.74 74.89 89.35
CA GLU A 29 -2.89 74.65 88.17
C GLU A 29 -2.39 73.19 88.12
N ARG A 30 -1.96 72.65 89.27
CA ARG A 30 -1.59 71.23 89.36
C ARG A 30 -2.76 70.30 89.07
N ASP A 31 -3.96 70.62 89.56
CA ASP A 31 -5.17 69.85 89.27
C ASP A 31 -5.51 69.85 87.77
N LEU A 32 -5.34 71.00 87.11
CA LEU A 32 -5.51 71.12 85.65
C LEU A 32 -4.50 70.25 84.90
N GLN A 33 -3.23 70.25 85.31
CA GLN A 33 -2.20 69.39 84.72
C GLN A 33 -2.52 67.90 84.92
N ILE A 34 -2.95 67.49 86.12
CA ILE A 34 -3.35 66.11 86.41
C ILE A 34 -4.52 65.69 85.51
N ALA A 35 -5.50 66.57 85.31
CA ALA A 35 -6.63 66.30 84.41
C ALA A 35 -6.16 66.12 82.96
N ASN A 36 -5.25 66.97 82.47
CA ASN A 36 -4.71 66.87 81.12
C ASN A 36 -3.90 65.57 80.91
N TRP A 37 -2.98 65.23 81.82
CA TRP A 37 -2.20 63.99 81.76
C TRP A 37 -3.09 62.74 81.81
N LYS A 38 -4.14 62.74 82.62
CA LYS A 38 -5.14 61.66 82.63
C LYS A 38 -5.81 61.51 81.27
N GLN A 39 -6.20 62.62 80.64
CA GLN A 39 -6.82 62.59 79.32
C GLN A 39 -5.86 62.07 78.23
N GLU A 40 -4.61 62.53 78.23
CA GLU A 40 -3.59 62.04 77.28
C GLU A 40 -3.29 60.55 77.47
N ASN A 41 -3.21 60.09 78.72
CA ASN A 41 -3.01 58.68 79.02
C ASN A 41 -4.18 57.81 78.51
N GLU A 42 -5.42 58.28 78.67
CA GLU A 42 -6.60 57.59 78.11
C GLU A 42 -6.59 57.57 76.58
N LYS A 43 -6.16 58.67 75.92
CA LYS A 43 -5.97 58.69 74.46
C LYS A 43 -4.89 57.68 74.03
N LEU A 44 -3.75 57.66 74.73
CA LEU A 44 -2.64 56.75 74.43
C LEU A 44 -3.04 55.29 74.61
N LYS A 45 -3.79 54.98 75.68
CA LYS A 45 -4.31 53.63 75.96
C LYS A 45 -5.25 53.14 74.87
N LYS A 46 -6.16 54.00 74.38
CA LYS A 46 -7.05 53.67 73.24
C LYS A 46 -6.26 53.44 71.96
N SER A 47 -5.30 54.33 71.66
CA SER A 47 -4.43 54.19 70.48
C SER A 47 -3.61 52.90 70.53
N TYR A 48 -3.03 52.59 71.68
CA TYR A 48 -2.25 51.36 71.90
C TYR A 48 -3.11 50.11 71.67
N SER A 49 -4.33 50.09 72.22
CA SER A 49 -5.26 48.98 72.02
C SER A 49 -5.62 48.77 70.54
N LEU A 50 -5.81 49.85 69.78
CA LEU A 50 -6.09 49.78 68.34
C LEU A 50 -4.88 49.22 67.57
N THR A 51 -3.68 49.74 67.84
CA THR A 51 -2.45 49.27 67.20
C THR A 51 -2.19 47.79 67.50
N ALA A 52 -2.37 47.35 68.76
CA ALA A 52 -2.21 45.95 69.14
C ALA A 52 -3.19 45.02 68.41
N GLY A 53 -4.45 45.45 68.23
CA GLY A 53 -5.45 44.72 67.45
C GLY A 53 -5.07 44.58 65.98
N LEU A 54 -4.58 45.65 65.35
CA LEU A 54 -4.10 45.63 63.96
C LEU A 54 -2.90 44.70 63.78
N VAL A 55 -1.91 44.78 64.68
CA VAL A 55 -0.73 43.89 64.65
C VAL A 55 -1.17 42.42 64.74
N THR A 56 -2.10 42.10 65.64
CA THR A 56 -2.62 40.73 65.79
C THR A 56 -3.36 40.26 64.53
N SER A 57 -4.18 41.12 63.93
CA SER A 57 -4.90 40.80 62.68
C SER A 57 -3.94 40.58 61.51
N LEU A 58 -2.93 41.45 61.36
CA LEU A 58 -1.90 41.31 60.30
C LEU A 58 -1.06 40.05 60.52
N GLN A 59 -0.69 39.73 61.76
CA GLN A 59 0.06 38.51 62.08
C GLN A 59 -0.73 37.24 61.67
N LYS A 60 -2.04 37.22 61.90
CA LYS A 60 -2.91 36.13 61.47
C LYS A 60 -3.02 36.04 59.94
N ASP A 61 -3.12 37.17 59.25
CA ASP A 61 -3.17 37.18 57.78
C ASP A 61 -1.84 36.72 57.16
N ILE A 62 -0.69 37.15 57.71
CA ILE A 62 0.64 36.73 57.28
C ILE A 62 0.80 35.21 57.41
N THR A 63 0.43 34.63 58.55
CA THR A 63 0.54 33.18 58.76
C THR A 63 -0.38 32.38 57.83
N SER A 64 -1.61 32.85 57.61
CA SER A 64 -2.54 32.22 56.66
C SER A 64 -2.03 32.29 55.22
N LYS A 65 -1.49 33.44 54.80
CA LYS A 65 -0.89 33.60 53.47
C LYS A 65 0.35 32.74 53.30
N ASP A 66 1.21 32.62 54.32
CA ASP A 66 2.40 31.78 54.26
C ASP A 66 2.03 30.29 54.07
N GLN A 67 1.02 29.79 54.78
CA GLN A 67 0.47 28.45 54.56
C GLN A 67 -0.02 28.25 53.12
N LYS A 68 -0.72 29.24 52.56
CA LYS A 68 -1.21 29.18 51.18
C LYS A 68 -0.06 29.19 50.16
N ILE A 69 0.99 29.96 50.41
CA ILE A 69 2.20 29.97 49.58
C ILE A 69 2.88 28.60 49.60
N GLN A 70 3.02 27.96 50.77
CA GLN A 70 3.61 26.63 50.86
C GLN A 70 2.77 25.58 50.12
N GLN A 71 1.44 25.63 50.24
CA GLN A 71 0.55 24.73 49.52
C GLN A 71 0.70 24.89 47.99
N LEU A 72 0.62 26.13 47.50
CA LEU A 72 0.79 26.41 46.06
C LEU A 72 2.16 25.98 45.54
N LYS A 73 3.21 26.10 46.36
CA LYS A 73 4.55 25.63 46.01
C LYS A 73 4.59 24.11 45.84
N MET A 74 3.94 23.34 46.72
CA MET A 74 3.86 21.88 46.57
C MET A 74 3.06 21.48 45.32
N ASP A 75 1.95 22.16 45.05
CA ASP A 75 1.11 21.88 43.89
C ASP A 75 1.85 22.19 42.59
N ALA A 76 2.57 23.31 42.52
CA ALA A 76 3.42 23.66 41.38
C ALA A 76 4.49 22.59 41.11
N GLU A 77 5.15 22.08 42.17
CA GLU A 77 6.15 21.01 42.04
C GLU A 77 5.54 19.67 41.61
N LYS A 78 4.31 19.37 42.05
CA LYS A 78 3.57 18.20 41.58
C LYS A 78 3.25 18.31 40.09
N PHE A 79 2.66 19.42 39.66
CA PHE A 79 2.35 19.64 38.24
C PHE A 79 3.60 19.64 37.36
N ARG A 80 4.72 20.20 37.84
CA ARG A 80 6.00 20.18 37.14
C ARG A 80 6.52 18.75 36.92
N ARG A 81 6.37 17.86 37.89
CA ARG A 81 6.74 16.43 37.74
C ARG A 81 5.83 15.71 36.75
N GLU A 82 4.52 15.92 36.83
CA GLU A 82 3.56 15.32 35.90
C GLU A 82 3.78 15.79 34.46
N SER A 83 4.12 17.06 34.25
CA SER A 83 4.46 17.58 32.93
C SER A 83 5.68 16.87 32.34
N ARG A 84 6.76 16.72 33.13
CA ARG A 84 7.99 16.03 32.68
C ARG A 84 7.76 14.57 32.33
N GLU A 85 6.91 13.88 33.08
CA GLU A 85 6.54 12.50 32.80
C GLU A 85 5.79 12.41 31.46
N LYS A 86 4.81 13.29 31.23
CA LYS A 86 4.09 13.37 29.94
C LYS A 86 5.02 13.70 28.79
N ASP A 87 5.98 14.61 28.96
CA ASP A 87 6.98 14.95 27.94
C ASP A 87 7.85 13.74 27.58
N THR A 88 8.24 12.95 28.60
CA THR A 88 9.03 11.73 28.41
C THR A 88 8.24 10.65 27.67
N GLN A 89 6.97 10.45 28.04
CA GLN A 89 6.06 9.53 27.35
C GLN A 89 5.81 9.95 25.91
N LEU A 90 5.62 11.25 25.67
CA LEU A 90 5.43 11.80 24.33
C LEU A 90 6.68 11.60 23.46
N ALA A 91 7.88 11.81 24.02
CA ALA A 91 9.13 11.58 23.31
C ALA A 91 9.29 10.09 22.91
N HIS A 92 8.96 9.17 23.81
CA HIS A 92 9.00 7.74 23.53
C HIS A 92 8.01 7.32 22.44
N VAL A 93 6.75 7.78 22.51
CA VAL A 93 5.74 7.50 21.48
C VAL A 93 6.14 8.11 20.13
N SER A 94 6.69 9.32 20.14
CA SER A 94 7.18 9.98 18.92
C SER A 94 8.30 9.18 18.26
N ALA A 95 9.26 8.66 19.04
CA ALA A 95 10.31 7.79 18.55
C ALA A 95 9.75 6.49 17.93
N GLN A 96 8.80 5.83 18.62
CA GLN A 96 8.15 4.62 18.10
C GLN A 96 7.41 4.86 16.78
N ILE A 97 6.71 5.99 16.65
CA ILE A 97 6.03 6.36 15.41
C ILE A 97 7.03 6.54 14.27
N VAL A 98 8.14 7.24 14.52
CA VAL A 98 9.18 7.46 13.50
C VAL A 98 9.77 6.14 13.03
N ASP A 99 10.08 5.22 13.94
CA ASP A 99 10.63 3.91 13.57
C ASP A 99 9.63 3.05 12.79
N LYS A 100 8.34 3.11 13.16
CA LYS A 100 7.29 2.41 12.42
C LYS A 100 7.07 3.00 11.02
N ILE A 101 7.17 4.31 10.86
CA ILE A 101 7.14 4.97 9.55
C ILE A 101 8.32 4.50 8.69
N LYS A 102 9.54 4.46 9.24
CA LYS A 102 10.72 3.96 8.52
C LYS A 102 10.55 2.50 8.09
N GLN A 103 10.01 1.65 8.96
CA GLN A 103 9.73 0.25 8.64
C GLN A 103 8.72 0.13 7.49
N ILE A 104 7.61 0.86 7.55
CA ILE A 104 6.60 0.88 6.48
C ILE A 104 7.20 1.38 5.17
N GLN A 105 8.03 2.43 5.21
CA GLN A 105 8.71 2.95 4.02
C GLN A 105 9.65 1.92 3.39
N ALA A 106 10.41 1.19 4.20
CA ALA A 106 11.30 0.12 3.73
C ALA A 106 10.51 -1.01 3.06
N SER A 107 9.48 -1.53 3.74
CA SER A 107 8.61 -2.58 3.19
C SER A 107 7.86 -2.13 1.94
N ASN A 108 7.41 -0.87 1.88
CA ASN A 108 6.74 -0.33 0.70
C ASN A 108 7.69 -0.24 -0.50
N LYS A 109 8.96 0.10 -0.27
CA LYS A 109 9.99 0.09 -1.33
C LYS A 109 10.21 -1.30 -1.90
N GLU A 110 10.30 -2.32 -1.04
CA GLU A 110 10.41 -3.73 -1.47
C GLU A 110 9.17 -4.19 -2.24
N TYR A 111 7.98 -3.77 -1.79
CA TYR A 111 6.73 -4.06 -2.48
C TYR A 111 6.71 -3.47 -3.89
N ILE A 112 7.01 -2.17 -4.05
CA ILE A 112 7.06 -1.49 -5.34
C ILE A 112 8.09 -2.14 -6.27
N GLN A 113 9.24 -2.53 -5.75
CA GLN A 113 10.26 -3.24 -6.53
C GLN A 113 9.73 -4.59 -7.06
N ARG A 114 9.09 -5.39 -6.19
CA ARG A 114 8.50 -6.67 -6.58
C ARG A 114 7.37 -6.48 -7.60
N GLU A 115 6.52 -5.49 -7.41
CA GLU A 115 5.45 -5.15 -8.33
C GLU A 115 5.98 -4.78 -9.71
N THR A 116 7.08 -4.02 -9.76
CA THR A 116 7.74 -3.62 -11.02
C THR A 116 8.27 -4.85 -11.76
N LEU A 117 8.98 -5.75 -11.07
CA LEU A 117 9.50 -6.99 -11.67
C LEU A 117 8.38 -7.87 -12.23
N LEU A 118 7.29 -8.05 -11.48
CA LEU A 118 6.15 -8.82 -11.95
C LEU A 118 5.48 -8.18 -13.18
N ARG A 119 5.37 -6.85 -13.23
CA ARG A 119 4.84 -6.14 -14.41
C ARG A 119 5.73 -6.32 -15.64
N GLU A 120 7.04 -6.38 -15.48
CA GLU A 120 7.98 -6.65 -16.58
C GLU A 120 7.87 -8.10 -17.06
N GLU A 121 7.76 -9.06 -16.15
CA GLU A 121 7.57 -10.48 -16.47
C GLU A 121 6.25 -10.72 -17.21
N ILE A 122 5.14 -10.12 -16.76
CA ILE A 122 3.85 -10.19 -17.45
C ILE A 122 3.97 -9.64 -18.88
N ARG A 123 4.61 -8.47 -19.05
CA ARG A 123 4.80 -7.87 -20.38
C ARG A 123 5.63 -8.75 -21.31
N ALA A 124 6.69 -9.39 -20.79
CA ALA A 124 7.49 -10.33 -21.55
C ALA A 124 6.66 -11.55 -21.97
N LYS A 125 5.85 -12.09 -21.06
CA LYS A 125 4.96 -13.23 -21.34
C LYS A 125 3.85 -12.88 -22.34
N ASP A 126 3.28 -11.68 -22.25
CA ASP A 126 2.30 -11.19 -23.23
C ASP A 126 2.93 -11.10 -24.62
N SER A 127 4.15 -10.57 -24.73
CA SER A 127 4.88 -10.53 -26.01
C SER A 127 5.16 -11.93 -26.56
N GLU A 128 5.62 -12.87 -25.72
CA GLU A 128 5.82 -14.27 -26.11
C GLU A 128 4.51 -14.93 -26.60
N MET A 129 3.40 -14.63 -25.93
CA MET A 129 2.08 -15.15 -26.30
C MET A 129 1.60 -14.62 -27.66
N GLU A 130 1.81 -13.33 -27.94
CA GLU A 130 1.49 -12.73 -29.23
C GLU A 130 2.34 -13.36 -30.37
N ASP A 131 3.64 -13.58 -30.14
CA ASP A 131 4.51 -14.24 -31.11
C ASP A 131 4.07 -15.68 -31.41
N VAL A 132 3.66 -16.43 -30.37
CA VAL A 132 3.11 -17.78 -30.51
C VAL A 132 1.77 -17.76 -31.25
N SER A 133 0.88 -16.84 -30.89
CA SER A 133 -0.43 -16.65 -31.54
C SER A 133 -0.27 -16.35 -33.04
N GLY A 134 0.61 -15.41 -33.39
CA GLY A 134 0.95 -15.08 -34.78
C GLY A 134 1.52 -16.28 -35.55
N SER A 135 2.41 -17.06 -34.92
CA SER A 135 2.95 -18.28 -35.52
C SER A 135 1.88 -19.34 -35.80
N ILE A 136 0.93 -19.52 -34.87
CA ILE A 136 -0.19 -20.46 -35.03
C ILE A 136 -1.10 -20.02 -36.19
N GLU A 137 -1.43 -18.73 -36.28
CA GLU A 137 -2.28 -18.22 -37.35
C GLU A 137 -1.62 -18.35 -38.73
N LEU A 138 -0.31 -18.07 -38.83
CA LEU A 138 0.48 -18.29 -40.05
C LEU A 138 0.48 -19.76 -40.47
N LEU A 139 0.76 -20.66 -39.52
CA LEU A 139 0.75 -22.10 -39.78
C LEU A 139 -0.65 -22.55 -40.23
N LYS A 140 -1.71 -22.13 -39.54
CA LYS A 140 -3.09 -22.47 -39.89
C LYS A 140 -3.44 -22.01 -41.30
N LYS A 141 -3.16 -20.75 -41.66
CA LYS A 141 -3.41 -20.23 -43.02
C LYS A 141 -2.65 -21.03 -44.09
N SER A 142 -1.41 -21.43 -43.80
CA SER A 142 -0.64 -22.28 -44.71
C SER A 142 -1.23 -23.68 -44.85
N LEU A 143 -1.72 -24.27 -43.76
CA LEU A 143 -2.37 -25.58 -43.79
C LEU A 143 -3.71 -25.54 -44.53
N ASP A 144 -4.51 -24.49 -44.36
CA ASP A 144 -5.75 -24.28 -45.10
C ASP A 144 -5.45 -24.17 -46.61
N GLY A 145 -4.43 -23.39 -46.99
CA GLY A 145 -3.96 -23.31 -48.38
C GLY A 145 -3.48 -24.65 -48.93
N PHE A 146 -2.71 -25.40 -48.13
CA PHE A 146 -2.24 -26.74 -48.49
C PHE A 146 -3.41 -27.74 -48.64
N GLN A 147 -4.42 -27.64 -47.77
CA GLN A 147 -5.63 -28.45 -47.85
C GLN A 147 -6.40 -28.16 -49.13
N ASP A 148 -6.51 -26.91 -49.53
CA ASP A 148 -7.14 -26.53 -50.80
C ASP A 148 -6.32 -27.02 -52.00
N PHE A 149 -4.99 -26.91 -51.95
CA PHE A 149 -4.09 -27.53 -52.93
C PHE A 149 -4.33 -29.03 -53.08
N LEU A 150 -4.42 -29.79 -51.98
CA LEU A 150 -4.68 -31.24 -52.03
C LEU A 150 -6.05 -31.62 -52.62
N LYS A 151 -7.03 -30.70 -52.63
CA LYS A 151 -8.32 -30.92 -53.32
C LYS A 151 -8.19 -30.75 -54.83
N THR A 152 -7.16 -30.04 -55.29
CA THR A 152 -6.83 -29.93 -56.72
C THR A 152 -6.09 -31.17 -57.20
N SER A 153 -5.90 -31.26 -58.51
CA SER A 153 -5.12 -32.32 -59.12
C SER A 153 -3.62 -31.95 -58.97
N TYR A 154 -2.80 -32.81 -58.36
CA TYR A 154 -1.38 -32.56 -58.09
C TYR A 154 -0.50 -33.71 -58.58
N CYS A 155 0.80 -33.44 -58.72
CA CYS A 155 1.86 -34.42 -58.98
C CYS A 155 2.99 -34.27 -57.93
N SER A 156 3.97 -35.16 -57.94
CA SER A 156 5.08 -35.17 -56.97
C SER A 156 5.88 -33.86 -56.96
N SER A 157 6.10 -33.24 -58.12
CA SER A 157 6.87 -32.01 -58.24
C SER A 157 6.14 -30.82 -57.60
N SER A 158 4.85 -30.63 -57.91
CA SER A 158 4.02 -29.59 -57.29
C SER A 158 3.80 -29.82 -55.79
N LEU A 159 3.61 -31.07 -55.36
CA LEU A 159 3.50 -31.41 -53.94
C LEU A 159 4.79 -31.08 -53.18
N ARG A 160 5.95 -31.36 -53.77
CA ARG A 160 7.26 -31.04 -53.19
C ARG A 160 7.47 -29.53 -53.06
N GLU A 161 7.06 -28.76 -54.07
CA GLU A 161 7.13 -27.30 -54.04
C GLU A 161 6.27 -26.70 -52.92
N GLU A 162 5.01 -27.12 -52.80
CA GLU A 162 4.13 -26.67 -51.72
C GLU A 162 4.63 -27.09 -50.33
N MET A 163 5.25 -28.27 -50.21
CA MET A 163 5.90 -28.70 -48.98
C MET A 163 7.11 -27.81 -48.63
N CYS A 164 7.88 -27.35 -49.62
CA CYS A 164 8.98 -26.41 -49.38
C CYS A 164 8.45 -25.05 -48.85
N HIS A 165 7.31 -24.57 -49.34
CA HIS A 165 6.67 -23.36 -48.81
C HIS A 165 6.26 -23.52 -47.34
N LEU A 166 5.65 -24.66 -46.99
CA LEU A 166 5.28 -24.95 -45.61
C LEU A 166 6.51 -25.04 -44.70
N GLN A 167 7.61 -25.65 -45.16
CA GLN A 167 8.87 -25.77 -44.40
C GLN A 167 9.61 -24.43 -44.22
N ALA A 168 9.45 -23.50 -45.15
CA ALA A 168 10.10 -22.19 -45.10
C ALA A 168 9.48 -21.23 -44.08
N LEU A 169 8.34 -21.56 -43.47
CA LEU A 169 7.72 -20.73 -42.44
C LEU A 169 8.62 -20.60 -41.20
N CYS A 170 8.92 -19.36 -40.82
CA CYS A 170 9.61 -19.04 -39.58
C CYS A 170 8.59 -18.98 -38.43
N LEU A 171 8.56 -20.03 -37.61
CA LEU A 171 7.58 -20.20 -36.54
C LEU A 171 8.26 -20.21 -35.16
N SER A 172 7.50 -19.80 -34.13
CA SER A 172 7.91 -19.98 -32.74
C SER A 172 8.09 -21.46 -32.37
N PRO A 173 8.87 -21.80 -31.33
CA PRO A 173 9.21 -23.19 -30.99
C PRO A 173 8.01 -24.15 -30.86
N PRO A 174 6.88 -23.77 -30.23
CA PRO A 174 5.71 -24.66 -30.18
C PRO A 174 5.11 -24.93 -31.57
N ALA A 175 5.02 -23.91 -32.42
CA ALA A 175 4.44 -24.02 -33.75
C ALA A 175 5.38 -24.75 -34.74
N SER A 176 6.70 -24.60 -34.60
CA SER A 176 7.67 -25.35 -35.41
C SER A 176 7.62 -26.86 -35.15
N GLY A 177 7.29 -27.28 -33.92
CA GLY A 177 7.09 -28.70 -33.61
C GLY A 177 5.91 -29.31 -34.38
N VAL A 178 4.82 -28.55 -34.51
CA VAL A 178 3.65 -28.95 -35.31
C VAL A 178 3.99 -28.97 -36.80
N GLN A 179 4.64 -27.93 -37.31
CA GLN A 179 5.12 -27.86 -38.70
C GLN A 179 5.99 -29.07 -39.07
N ALA A 180 6.95 -29.45 -38.21
CA ALA A 180 7.81 -30.62 -38.42
C ALA A 180 6.98 -31.91 -38.53
N SER A 181 6.01 -32.08 -37.64
CA SER A 181 5.12 -33.26 -37.65
C SER A 181 4.26 -33.32 -38.92
N VAL A 182 3.73 -32.18 -39.37
CA VAL A 182 2.98 -32.11 -40.64
C VAL A 182 3.90 -32.43 -41.82
N CYS A 183 5.11 -31.87 -41.85
CA CYS A 183 6.07 -32.13 -42.92
C CYS A 183 6.45 -33.61 -43.00
N GLU A 184 6.53 -34.32 -41.87
CA GLU A 184 6.80 -35.77 -41.83
C GLU A 184 5.66 -36.58 -42.45
N VAL A 185 4.41 -36.24 -42.15
CA VAL A 185 3.22 -36.87 -42.76
C VAL A 185 3.21 -36.60 -44.27
N LEU A 186 3.45 -35.35 -44.68
CA LEU A 186 3.49 -34.97 -46.10
C LEU A 186 4.65 -35.64 -46.85
N CYS A 187 5.80 -35.86 -46.21
CA CYS A 187 6.90 -36.64 -46.80
C CYS A 187 6.48 -38.08 -47.09
N SER A 188 5.61 -38.67 -46.26
CA SER A 188 5.08 -40.01 -46.49
C SER A 188 4.11 -40.05 -47.66
N LEU A 189 3.23 -39.04 -47.78
CA LEU A 189 2.37 -38.87 -48.95
C LEU A 189 3.19 -38.69 -50.23
N LEU A 190 4.19 -37.81 -50.22
CA LEU A 190 5.06 -37.55 -51.35
C LEU A 190 5.78 -38.80 -51.85
N ARG A 191 6.33 -39.63 -50.94
CA ARG A 191 6.94 -40.92 -51.30
C ARG A 191 5.98 -41.87 -52.00
N TRP A 192 4.71 -41.86 -51.57
CA TRP A 192 3.68 -42.67 -52.19
C TRP A 192 3.31 -42.15 -53.58
N VAL A 193 3.13 -40.84 -53.74
CA VAL A 193 2.88 -40.19 -55.04
C VAL A 193 4.03 -40.45 -56.01
N ASP A 194 5.28 -40.25 -55.56
CA ASP A 194 6.50 -40.56 -56.32
C ASP A 194 6.51 -42.02 -56.82
N ALA A 195 6.07 -42.98 -55.98
CA ALA A 195 6.06 -44.40 -56.35
C ALA A 195 4.98 -44.73 -57.38
N VAL A 196 3.79 -44.15 -57.24
CA VAL A 196 2.68 -44.36 -58.18
C VAL A 196 2.98 -43.73 -59.54
N GLU A 197 3.54 -42.52 -59.57
CA GLU A 197 3.97 -41.86 -60.82
C GLU A 197 5.00 -42.69 -61.57
N ARG A 198 5.97 -43.30 -60.87
CA ARG A 198 6.94 -44.23 -61.48
C ARG A 198 6.27 -45.47 -62.07
N LEU A 199 5.34 -46.09 -61.34
CA LEU A 199 4.60 -47.25 -61.87
C LEU A 199 3.78 -46.91 -63.11
N LEU A 200 3.16 -45.72 -63.15
CA LEU A 200 2.44 -45.24 -64.33
C LEU A 200 3.41 -44.99 -65.49
N GLN A 201 4.57 -44.40 -65.22
CA GLN A 201 5.63 -44.18 -66.20
C GLN A 201 6.13 -45.50 -66.79
N ASP A 202 6.31 -46.55 -65.97
CA ASP A 202 6.73 -47.89 -66.40
C ASP A 202 5.71 -48.56 -67.35
N VAL A 203 4.43 -48.21 -67.23
CA VAL A 203 3.34 -48.68 -68.11
C VAL A 203 3.15 -47.75 -69.33
N GLY A 204 3.98 -46.71 -69.47
CA GLY A 204 3.95 -45.77 -70.58
C GLY A 204 2.93 -44.63 -70.44
N ILE A 205 2.41 -44.39 -69.24
CA ILE A 205 1.52 -43.28 -68.93
C ILE A 205 2.34 -42.17 -68.26
N ASP A 206 2.51 -41.05 -68.97
CA ASP A 206 3.12 -39.87 -68.39
C ASP A 206 2.10 -39.12 -67.51
N ALA A 207 2.25 -39.27 -66.20
CA ALA A 207 1.42 -38.62 -65.19
C ALA A 207 1.98 -37.27 -64.72
N SER A 208 3.18 -36.89 -65.17
CA SER A 208 3.89 -35.71 -64.68
C SER A 208 3.35 -34.38 -65.24
N ASP A 209 2.73 -34.42 -66.43
CA ASP A 209 2.22 -33.23 -67.14
C ASP A 209 0.84 -33.44 -67.80
N SER A 210 0.21 -34.61 -67.59
CA SER A 210 -1.07 -34.97 -68.21
C SER A 210 -2.23 -34.71 -67.24
N GLU A 211 -3.18 -33.85 -67.63
CA GLU A 211 -4.46 -33.63 -66.93
C GLU A 211 -5.17 -34.96 -66.63
N LYS A 212 -5.00 -35.97 -67.49
CA LYS A 212 -5.53 -37.33 -67.29
C LYS A 212 -4.79 -38.12 -66.22
N GLY A 213 -3.46 -38.03 -66.17
CA GLY A 213 -2.64 -38.69 -65.13
C GLY A 213 -2.93 -38.11 -63.74
N SER A 214 -3.12 -36.79 -63.65
CA SER A 214 -3.47 -36.13 -62.40
C SER A 214 -4.91 -36.45 -61.93
N LEU A 215 -5.86 -36.66 -62.85
CA LEU A 215 -7.20 -37.20 -62.53
C LEU A 215 -7.16 -38.65 -62.03
N PHE A 216 -6.26 -39.49 -62.57
CA PHE A 216 -6.03 -40.84 -62.08
C PHE A 216 -5.49 -40.83 -60.65
N LEU A 217 -4.48 -40.01 -60.38
CA LEU A 217 -3.92 -39.84 -59.03
C LEU A 217 -4.97 -39.28 -58.05
N LYS A 218 -5.75 -38.27 -58.44
CA LYS A 218 -6.83 -37.72 -57.63
C LYS A 218 -7.89 -38.78 -57.29
N THR A 219 -8.34 -39.54 -58.28
CA THR A 219 -9.31 -40.63 -58.07
C THR A 219 -8.74 -41.73 -57.19
N PHE A 220 -7.47 -42.10 -57.40
CA PHE A 220 -6.80 -43.15 -56.64
C PHE A 220 -6.50 -42.73 -55.19
N CYS A 221 -6.10 -41.48 -54.96
CA CYS A 221 -5.94 -40.88 -53.64
C CYS A 221 -7.28 -40.79 -52.90
N LEU A 222 -8.35 -40.31 -53.55
CA LEU A 222 -9.69 -40.24 -52.95
C LEU A 222 -10.21 -41.63 -52.56
N PHE A 223 -9.95 -42.64 -53.38
CA PHE A 223 -10.34 -44.03 -53.10
C PHE A 223 -9.49 -44.65 -51.97
N SER A 224 -8.17 -44.45 -51.99
CA SER A 224 -7.25 -45.03 -51.00
C SER A 224 -7.30 -44.34 -49.63
N HIS A 225 -7.58 -43.02 -49.59
CA HIS A 225 -7.68 -42.25 -48.35
C HIS A 225 -9.13 -42.07 -47.86
N GLY A 226 -10.14 -42.17 -48.72
CA GLY A 226 -11.55 -42.16 -48.32
C GLY A 226 -11.89 -43.30 -47.35
N ASP A 227 -11.36 -44.49 -47.61
CA ASP A 227 -11.52 -45.64 -46.70
C ASP A 227 -10.53 -45.57 -45.52
N SER A 228 -9.30 -45.13 -45.74
CA SER A 228 -8.29 -45.08 -44.66
C SER A 228 -8.57 -44.02 -43.59
N LEU A 229 -9.15 -42.86 -43.92
CA LEU A 229 -9.56 -41.84 -42.94
C LEU A 229 -10.74 -42.29 -42.08
N HIS A 230 -11.69 -43.02 -42.68
CA HIS A 230 -12.82 -43.60 -41.96
C HIS A 230 -12.37 -44.72 -41.00
N HIS A 231 -11.33 -45.47 -41.38
CA HIS A 231 -10.73 -46.52 -40.55
C HIS A 231 -9.78 -46.00 -39.45
N LEU A 232 -9.11 -44.85 -39.65
CA LEU A 232 -8.24 -44.25 -38.63
C LEU A 232 -9.05 -43.59 -37.49
N LEU A 233 -10.27 -43.11 -37.77
CA LEU A 233 -11.22 -42.55 -36.78
C LEU A 233 -12.00 -43.63 -35.98
N MET A 234 -12.07 -44.87 -36.48
CA MET A 234 -12.93 -45.94 -35.91
C MET A 234 -12.15 -47.26 -35.78
N GLY A 235 -11.14 -47.28 -34.91
CA GLY A 235 -10.13 -48.34 -34.81
C GLY A 235 -10.63 -49.79 -34.89
N LEU A 236 -10.30 -50.47 -36.01
CA LEU A 236 -10.13 -51.94 -36.22
C LEU A 236 -9.77 -52.24 -37.71
N PRO A 237 -9.25 -53.45 -38.01
CA PRO A 237 -7.90 -53.70 -38.49
C PRO A 237 -7.64 -53.35 -39.97
N VAL A 238 -6.36 -53.04 -40.23
CA VAL A 238 -5.72 -52.71 -41.51
C VAL A 238 -5.96 -53.80 -42.56
N LEU A 239 -6.65 -53.46 -43.65
CA LEU A 239 -6.68 -54.26 -44.87
C LEU A 239 -5.28 -54.28 -45.51
N LYS A 240 -4.85 -55.47 -45.96
CA LYS A 240 -3.50 -55.68 -46.51
C LYS A 240 -3.35 -54.98 -47.86
N PRO A 241 -2.15 -54.45 -48.20
CA PRO A 241 -1.87 -53.81 -49.49
C PRO A 241 -2.24 -54.65 -50.72
N SER A 242 -2.20 -55.99 -50.60
CA SER A 242 -2.59 -56.92 -51.67
C SER A 242 -4.08 -56.90 -52.01
N GLU A 243 -4.95 -56.54 -51.06
CA GLU A 243 -6.40 -56.49 -51.29
C GLU A 243 -6.83 -55.16 -51.92
N LEU A 244 -6.17 -54.06 -51.53
CA LEU A 244 -6.32 -52.76 -52.21
C LEU A 244 -5.85 -52.83 -53.68
N PHE A 245 -4.78 -53.58 -53.96
CA PHE A 245 -4.28 -53.80 -55.32
C PHE A 245 -5.27 -54.60 -56.20
N MET A 246 -5.99 -55.57 -55.62
CA MET A 246 -7.03 -56.35 -56.31
C MET A 246 -8.28 -55.52 -56.62
N VAL A 247 -8.72 -54.66 -55.70
CA VAL A 247 -9.84 -53.73 -55.94
C VAL A 247 -9.48 -52.71 -57.03
N LEU A 248 -8.20 -52.32 -57.12
CA LEU A 248 -7.67 -51.47 -58.19
C LEU A 248 -7.70 -52.12 -59.56
N ILE A 249 -7.18 -53.35 -59.65
CA ILE A 249 -7.17 -54.09 -60.91
C ILE A 249 -8.60 -54.35 -61.39
N LEU A 250 -9.54 -54.62 -60.48
CA LEU A 250 -10.95 -54.84 -60.83
C LEU A 250 -11.65 -53.55 -61.27
N SER A 251 -11.40 -52.41 -60.62
CA SER A 251 -12.00 -51.13 -61.03
C SER A 251 -11.39 -50.55 -62.32
N CYS A 252 -10.11 -50.80 -62.59
CA CYS A 252 -9.48 -50.41 -63.86
C CYS A 252 -9.92 -51.31 -65.04
N ARG A 253 -10.36 -52.54 -64.78
CA ARG A 253 -10.81 -53.48 -65.82
C ARG A 253 -12.10 -53.02 -66.51
N ASP A 254 -12.97 -52.32 -65.80
CA ASP A 254 -14.21 -51.75 -66.36
C ASP A 254 -13.97 -50.46 -67.16
N PHE A 255 -12.81 -49.81 -67.01
CA PHE A 255 -12.44 -48.62 -67.79
C PHE A 255 -11.74 -48.95 -69.12
N VAL A 256 -11.24 -50.19 -69.27
CA VAL A 256 -10.59 -50.69 -70.50
C VAL A 256 -11.60 -51.29 -71.50
N VAL A 257 -12.90 -51.39 -71.15
CA VAL A 257 -13.96 -51.93 -72.02
C VAL A 257 -14.82 -50.84 -72.69
N VAL A 258 -14.39 -49.58 -72.65
CA VAL A 258 -14.87 -48.55 -73.60
C VAL A 258 -13.69 -48.01 -74.41
N ARG A 259 -13.20 -48.85 -75.31
CA ARG A 259 -12.66 -48.44 -76.60
C ARG A 259 -12.83 -49.54 -77.63
#